data_AF-A0A8S4GT82-F1
#
_entry.id   AF-A0A8S4GT82-F1
#
_cell.length_a   1.000
_cell.length_b   1.000
_cell.length_c   1.000
_cell.angle_alpha   90.00
_cell.angle_beta   90.00
_cell.angle_gamma   90.00
#
_symmetry.space_group_name_H-M   'P 1'
#
loop_
_entity.id
_entity.type
_entity.pdbx_description
1 polymer ?
#
loop_
_entity_poly.entity_id
_entity_poly.type
_entity_poly.pdbx_seq_one_letter_code
_entity_poly.pdbx_strand_id
1 'polypeptide(L)'
;MSARISARISAPQRIAAQPRALRARPVAPRRLCVTAAKTITTTEIPNFIHRDDLMDQLRTWATIECMNRGAQNFGLPMTIEEQFDRQDDEDVLWGMTISILREGERACDISFGFDSEYTEKSQYLDMDPETGMPIKGGKITKIKGKNFVIEKTCDRPVDDELRGVIRSLCGGVADALGRFYSFGSVWSEDI
;
A
#
# COMPACT_ATOMS: atom_id res chain seq x y z
N MET A 1 29.21 37.24 86.92
CA MET A 1 28.34 36.04 86.83
C MET A 1 27.59 36.10 85.52
N SER A 2 27.90 35.16 84.62
CA SER A 2 27.53 35.18 83.20
C SER A 2 26.21 34.42 82.99
N ALA A 3 25.19 35.08 82.45
CA ALA A 3 23.92 34.46 82.07
C ALA A 3 23.91 34.21 80.56
N ARG A 4 23.85 32.94 80.17
CA ARG A 4 23.77 32.47 78.77
C ARG A 4 22.35 32.67 78.25
N ILE A 5 22.17 33.57 77.29
CA ILE A 5 20.92 33.72 76.52
C ILE A 5 20.97 32.71 75.36
N SER A 6 20.00 31.80 75.38
CA SER A 6 19.78 30.74 74.40
C SER A 6 19.07 31.30 73.17
N ALA A 7 19.77 31.39 72.03
CA ALA A 7 19.18 31.77 70.76
C ALA A 7 18.78 30.51 69.97
N ARG A 8 17.46 30.29 69.85
CA ARG A 8 16.88 29.29 68.93
C ARG A 8 17.02 29.80 67.49
N ILE A 9 17.86 29.14 66.70
CA ILE A 9 17.97 29.38 65.26
C ILE A 9 16.89 28.53 64.58
N SER A 10 15.91 29.20 63.98
CA SER A 10 14.84 28.60 63.17
C SER A 10 15.39 28.21 61.80
N ALA A 11 15.14 26.98 61.37
CA ALA A 11 15.55 26.47 60.06
C ALA A 11 14.64 27.01 58.94
N PRO A 12 15.17 27.31 57.74
CA PRO A 12 14.35 27.74 56.60
C PRO A 12 13.61 26.55 55.98
N GLN A 13 12.29 26.68 55.83
CA GLN A 13 11.45 25.73 55.10
C GLN A 13 11.85 25.70 53.62
N ARG A 14 12.26 24.53 53.13
CA ARG A 14 12.43 24.26 51.69
C ARG A 14 11.06 24.13 51.05
N ILE A 15 10.69 25.11 50.22
CA ILE A 15 9.54 25.03 49.32
C ILE A 15 9.89 24.02 48.22
N ALA A 16 9.24 22.86 48.24
CA ALA A 16 9.37 21.84 47.20
C ALA A 16 8.66 22.32 45.93
N ALA A 17 9.42 22.57 44.86
CA ALA A 17 8.89 22.84 43.53
C ALA A 17 8.32 21.53 42.93
N GLN A 18 7.02 21.53 42.61
CA GLN A 18 6.38 20.41 41.91
C GLN A 18 6.90 20.32 40.46
N PRO A 19 7.17 19.11 39.93
CA PRO A 19 7.53 18.93 38.53
C PRO A 19 6.31 19.18 37.64
N ARG A 20 6.45 20.14 36.73
CA ARG A 20 5.46 20.51 35.73
C ARG A 20 5.36 19.37 34.70
N ALA A 21 4.33 18.54 34.80
CA ALA A 21 4.06 17.46 33.86
C ALA A 21 3.95 18.02 32.43
N LEU A 22 4.88 17.61 31.56
CA LEU A 22 4.82 17.83 30.12
C LEU A 22 3.64 17.04 29.58
N ARG A 23 2.51 17.73 29.38
CA ARG A 23 1.37 17.18 28.65
C ARG A 23 1.82 16.89 27.21
N ALA A 24 1.97 15.61 26.88
CA ALA A 24 2.10 15.15 25.50
C ALA A 24 0.90 15.71 24.70
N ARG A 25 1.19 16.47 23.64
CA ARG A 25 0.17 16.89 22.69
C ARG A 25 -0.39 15.63 22.04
N PRO A 26 -1.72 15.42 22.02
CA PRO A 26 -2.29 14.38 21.19
C PRO A 26 -1.97 14.74 19.74
N VAL A 27 -1.13 13.93 19.09
CA VAL A 27 -0.97 13.96 17.64
C VAL A 27 -2.31 13.49 17.09
N ALA A 28 -3.12 14.43 16.62
CA ALA A 28 -4.35 14.10 15.93
C ALA A 28 -4.01 13.17 14.76
N PRO A 29 -4.76 12.05 14.54
CA PRO A 29 -4.59 11.27 13.33
C PRO A 29 -4.85 12.21 12.15
N ARG A 30 -3.82 12.42 11.35
CA ARG A 30 -3.87 13.27 10.17
C ARG A 30 -4.86 12.60 9.22
N ARG A 31 -6.12 13.10 9.18
CA ARG A 31 -7.09 12.67 8.18
C ARG A 31 -6.45 12.90 6.82
N LEU A 32 -6.14 11.82 6.12
CA LEU A 32 -5.76 11.86 4.71
C LEU A 32 -6.92 12.53 3.98
N CYS A 33 -6.68 13.73 3.47
CA CYS A 33 -7.58 14.36 2.53
C CYS A 33 -7.65 13.45 1.30
N VAL A 34 -8.84 12.92 1.02
CA VAL A 34 -9.12 12.16 -0.20
C VAL A 34 -9.09 13.18 -1.35
N THR A 35 -7.88 13.46 -1.82
CA THR A 35 -7.65 14.12 -3.10
C THR A 35 -7.75 13.02 -4.16
N ALA A 36 -8.43 13.33 -5.27
CA ALA A 36 -8.72 12.35 -6.32
C ALA A 36 -7.43 11.66 -6.77
N ALA A 37 -7.33 10.35 -6.53
CA ALA A 37 -6.17 9.56 -6.92
C ALA A 37 -5.95 9.69 -8.43
N LYS A 38 -4.71 9.94 -8.83
CA LYS A 38 -4.37 10.09 -10.25
C LYS A 38 -3.95 8.74 -10.81
N THR A 39 -4.80 8.16 -11.63
CA THR A 39 -4.51 6.90 -12.33
C THR A 39 -3.32 7.07 -13.27
N ILE A 40 -2.31 6.22 -13.08
CA ILE A 40 -1.10 6.16 -13.90
C ILE A 40 -1.31 5.15 -15.02
N THR A 41 -1.69 3.93 -14.66
CA THR A 41 -1.87 2.82 -15.60
C THR A 41 -3.01 1.92 -15.14
N THR A 42 -3.75 1.38 -16.09
CA THR A 42 -4.77 0.36 -15.87
C THR A 42 -4.52 -0.80 -16.83
N THR A 43 -4.51 -2.02 -16.31
CA THR A 43 -4.29 -3.24 -17.10
C THR A 43 -5.40 -4.24 -16.81
N GLU A 44 -6.01 -4.82 -17.84
CA GLU A 44 -7.03 -5.86 -17.66
C GLU A 44 -6.38 -7.18 -17.25
N ILE A 45 -6.95 -7.84 -16.24
CA ILE A 45 -6.48 -9.15 -15.78
C ILE A 45 -7.46 -10.24 -16.29
N PRO A 46 -6.99 -11.21 -17.09
CA PRO A 46 -7.81 -12.33 -17.55
C PRO A 46 -8.50 -13.10 -16.42
N ASN A 47 -9.68 -13.65 -16.72
CA ASN A 47 -10.56 -14.33 -15.76
C ASN A 47 -10.04 -15.70 -15.26
N PHE A 48 -9.00 -16.26 -15.87
CA PHE A 48 -8.41 -17.54 -15.45
C PHE A 48 -7.37 -17.37 -14.34
N ILE A 49 -6.89 -16.15 -14.10
CA ILE A 49 -5.85 -15.87 -13.10
C ILE A 49 -6.45 -15.78 -11.71
N HIS A 50 -5.84 -16.50 -10.78
CA HIS A 50 -6.16 -16.45 -9.36
C HIS A 50 -5.69 -15.11 -8.77
N ARG A 51 -6.65 -14.28 -8.32
CA ARG A 51 -6.37 -12.91 -7.84
C ARG A 51 -5.59 -12.91 -6.53
N ASP A 52 -5.95 -13.80 -5.62
CA ASP A 52 -5.33 -13.90 -4.28
C ASP A 52 -3.85 -14.29 -4.40
N ASP A 53 -3.55 -15.34 -5.18
CA ASP A 53 -2.18 -15.79 -5.44
C ASP A 53 -1.35 -14.70 -6.16
N LEU A 54 -1.94 -13.99 -7.13
CA LEU A 54 -1.24 -12.88 -7.77
C LEU A 54 -0.85 -11.78 -6.77
N MET A 55 -1.78 -11.39 -5.87
CA MET A 55 -1.50 -10.33 -4.88
C MET A 55 -0.52 -10.78 -3.80
N ASP A 56 -0.59 -12.02 -3.33
CA ASP A 56 0.36 -12.56 -2.37
C ASP A 56 1.78 -12.61 -2.92
N GLN A 57 1.92 -13.02 -4.19
CA GLN A 57 3.21 -13.04 -4.86
C GLN A 57 3.73 -11.62 -5.12
N LEU A 58 2.88 -10.71 -5.58
CA LEU A 58 3.25 -9.30 -5.77
C LEU A 58 3.64 -8.62 -4.47
N ARG A 59 2.95 -8.92 -3.36
CA ARG A 59 3.28 -8.42 -2.02
C ARG A 59 4.65 -8.91 -1.58
N THR A 60 4.92 -10.20 -1.79
CA THR A 60 6.23 -10.80 -1.46
C THR A 60 7.34 -10.17 -2.30
N TRP A 61 7.09 -9.99 -3.60
CA TRP A 61 7.99 -9.29 -4.51
C TRP A 61 8.24 -7.85 -4.08
N ALA A 62 7.18 -7.08 -3.79
CA ALA A 62 7.30 -5.69 -3.37
C ALA A 62 8.08 -5.58 -2.05
N THR A 63 7.87 -6.49 -1.10
CA THR A 63 8.62 -6.52 0.16
C THR A 63 10.12 -6.72 -0.09
N ILE A 64 10.50 -7.61 -1.00
CA ILE A 64 11.91 -7.92 -1.27
C ILE A 64 12.56 -6.82 -2.12
N GLU A 65 11.92 -6.42 -3.23
CA GLU A 65 12.52 -5.51 -4.21
C GLU A 65 12.34 -4.03 -3.85
N CYS A 66 11.17 -3.66 -3.29
CA CYS A 66 10.86 -2.27 -2.94
C CYS A 66 11.20 -1.94 -1.49
N MET A 67 10.70 -2.71 -0.51
CA MET A 67 10.92 -2.37 0.90
C MET A 67 12.36 -2.67 1.35
N ASN A 68 12.88 -3.85 1.05
CA ASN A 68 14.23 -4.24 1.50
C ASN A 68 15.33 -3.67 0.60
N ARG A 69 15.09 -3.58 -0.72
CA ARG A 69 16.10 -3.17 -1.72
C ARG A 69 15.75 -1.89 -2.47
N GLY A 70 14.72 -1.14 -2.06
CA GLY A 70 14.24 0.01 -2.85
C GLY A 70 15.26 1.10 -3.09
N ALA A 71 16.10 1.40 -2.10
CA ALA A 71 17.18 2.38 -2.25
C ALA A 71 18.23 1.92 -3.28
N GLN A 72 18.49 0.62 -3.38
CA GLN A 72 19.47 0.05 -4.32
C GLN A 72 18.88 -0.10 -5.73
N ASN A 73 17.65 -0.58 -5.83
CA ASN A 73 17.01 -0.91 -7.11
C ASN A 73 16.37 0.30 -7.79
N PHE A 74 15.73 1.16 -7.01
CA PHE A 74 14.94 2.29 -7.50
C PHE A 74 15.50 3.65 -7.09
N GLY A 75 16.54 3.69 -6.26
CA GLY A 75 17.26 4.90 -5.86
C GLY A 75 16.77 5.57 -4.58
N LEU A 76 15.55 5.27 -4.12
CA LEU A 76 14.98 5.85 -2.89
C LEU A 76 14.41 4.76 -1.97
N PRO A 77 14.53 4.92 -0.63
CA PRO A 77 13.91 4.00 0.32
C PRO A 77 12.38 4.05 0.22
N MET A 78 11.74 2.90 0.40
CA MET A 78 10.28 2.76 0.27
C MET A 78 9.70 1.97 1.44
N THR A 79 8.45 2.24 1.78
CA THR A 79 7.67 1.47 2.76
C THR A 79 6.36 1.01 2.14
N ILE A 80 5.87 -0.15 2.57
CA ILE A 80 4.67 -0.77 2.01
C ILE A 80 3.58 -0.78 3.09
N GLU A 81 2.39 -0.35 2.71
CA GLU A 81 1.16 -0.44 3.50
C GLU A 81 0.17 -1.33 2.76
N GLU A 82 -0.26 -2.42 3.39
CA GLU A 82 -1.21 -3.37 2.80
C GLU A 82 -2.63 -2.83 2.89
N GLN A 83 -3.41 -3.02 1.83
CA GLN A 83 -4.82 -2.67 1.78
C GLN A 83 -5.65 -3.95 1.68
N PHE A 84 -6.44 -4.19 2.71
CA PHE A 84 -7.37 -5.30 2.79
C PHE A 84 -8.75 -4.83 2.35
N ASP A 85 -9.39 -5.60 1.48
CA ASP A 85 -10.82 -5.45 1.20
C ASP A 85 -11.58 -6.56 1.92
N ARG A 86 -12.76 -6.21 2.45
CA ARG A 86 -13.59 -7.16 3.18
C ARG A 86 -14.53 -7.84 2.20
N GLN A 87 -14.16 -9.06 1.80
CA GLN A 87 -14.95 -9.86 0.90
C GLN A 87 -15.49 -11.08 1.65
N ASP A 88 -16.81 -11.26 1.65
CA ASP A 88 -17.48 -12.45 2.20
C ASP A 88 -17.07 -12.77 3.67
N ASP A 89 -16.92 -11.73 4.49
CA ASP A 89 -16.49 -11.77 5.91
C ASP A 89 -15.03 -12.18 6.19
N GLU A 90 -14.22 -12.33 5.15
CA GLU A 90 -12.77 -12.50 5.25
C GLU A 90 -12.03 -11.24 4.76
N ASP A 91 -10.93 -10.90 5.44
CA ASP A 91 -10.05 -9.80 5.03
C ASP A 91 -9.08 -10.34 3.96
N VAL A 92 -9.31 -9.98 2.70
CA VAL A 92 -8.48 -10.42 1.56
C VAL A 92 -7.55 -9.28 1.15
N LEU A 93 -6.29 -9.60 0.89
CA LEU A 93 -5.31 -8.64 0.40
C LEU A 93 -5.67 -8.21 -1.03
N TRP A 94 -6.18 -6.99 -1.17
CA TRP A 94 -6.75 -6.50 -2.43
C TRP A 94 -5.93 -5.37 -3.07
N GLY A 95 -5.05 -4.75 -2.29
CA GLY A 95 -4.17 -3.69 -2.73
C GLY A 95 -2.96 -3.53 -1.83
N MET A 96 -2.02 -2.70 -2.28
CA MET A 96 -0.87 -2.26 -1.50
C MET A 96 -0.51 -0.83 -1.90
N THR A 97 -0.14 -0.01 -0.92
CA THR A 97 0.37 1.34 -1.13
C THR A 97 1.86 1.38 -0.82
N ILE A 98 2.66 1.76 -1.80
CA ILE A 98 4.09 1.98 -1.66
C ILE A 98 4.32 3.48 -1.43
N SER A 99 4.82 3.82 -0.25
CA SER A 99 5.24 5.18 0.11
C SER A 99 6.74 5.32 -0.13
N ILE A 100 7.13 6.21 -1.04
CA ILE A 100 8.53 6.56 -1.33
C ILE A 100 8.97 7.62 -0.31
N LEU A 101 10.08 7.35 0.38
CA LEU A 101 10.64 8.22 1.39
C LEU A 101 11.80 9.04 0.82
N ARG A 102 11.82 10.35 1.09
CA ARG A 102 12.93 11.26 0.81
C ARG A 102 13.28 11.99 2.11
N GLU A 103 14.54 11.90 2.53
CA GLU A 103 15.04 12.58 3.75
C GLU A 103 14.23 12.25 5.03
N GLY A 104 13.61 11.07 5.09
CA GLY A 104 12.78 10.65 6.21
C GLY A 104 11.31 11.11 6.14
N GLU A 105 10.93 11.87 5.11
CA GLU A 105 9.55 12.27 4.85
C GLU A 105 8.93 11.46 3.71
N ARG A 106 7.61 11.23 3.76
CA ARG A 106 6.86 10.62 2.64
C ARG A 106 6.82 11.61 1.48
N ALA A 107 7.52 11.30 0.39
CA ALA A 107 7.58 12.14 -0.79
C ALA A 107 6.42 11.83 -1.75
N CYS A 108 6.16 10.55 -2.01
CA CYS A 108 5.10 10.11 -2.91
C CYS A 108 4.49 8.80 -2.47
N ASP A 109 3.18 8.68 -2.62
CA ASP A 109 2.44 7.47 -2.27
C ASP A 109 1.79 6.93 -3.56
N ILE A 110 2.05 5.67 -3.87
CA ILE A 110 1.53 4.98 -5.06
C ILE A 110 0.78 3.74 -4.60
N SER A 111 -0.49 3.64 -4.95
CA SER A 111 -1.31 2.46 -4.73
C SER A 111 -1.33 1.55 -5.95
N PHE A 112 -1.28 0.26 -5.71
CA PHE A 112 -1.47 -0.80 -6.68
C PHE A 112 -2.56 -1.72 -6.13
N GLY A 113 -3.54 -2.08 -6.94
CA GLY A 113 -4.60 -2.97 -6.49
C GLY A 113 -5.59 -3.30 -7.59
N PHE A 114 -6.52 -4.19 -7.28
CA PHE A 114 -7.61 -4.49 -8.18
C PHE A 114 -8.75 -3.49 -8.03
N ASP A 115 -9.41 -3.22 -9.14
CA ASP A 115 -10.62 -2.41 -9.18
C ASP A 115 -11.83 -3.17 -8.62
N SER A 116 -12.90 -2.45 -8.30
CA SER A 116 -14.19 -2.98 -7.84
C SER A 116 -15.05 -3.58 -8.96
N GLU A 117 -14.59 -3.52 -10.22
CA GLU A 117 -15.31 -4.05 -11.38
C GLU A 117 -15.32 -5.59 -11.44
N TYR A 118 -16.42 -6.14 -11.98
CA TYR A 118 -16.63 -7.59 -12.11
C TYR A 118 -16.38 -8.07 -13.54
N THR A 119 -15.74 -9.22 -13.67
CA THR A 119 -15.61 -9.97 -14.93
C THR A 119 -16.48 -11.22 -14.87
N GLU A 120 -17.21 -11.50 -15.95
CA GLU A 120 -18.00 -12.72 -16.08
C GLU A 120 -17.18 -13.82 -16.76
N LYS A 121 -17.12 -14.99 -16.12
CA LYS A 121 -16.55 -16.21 -16.67
C LYS A 121 -17.69 -17.18 -16.97
N SER A 122 -17.94 -17.44 -18.25
CA SER A 122 -18.80 -18.55 -18.69
C SER A 122 -17.99 -19.83 -18.81
N GLN A 123 -18.62 -20.97 -18.53
CA GLN A 123 -17.95 -22.27 -18.57
C GLN A 123 -17.73 -22.76 -20.01
N TYR A 124 -18.66 -22.46 -20.91
CA TYR A 124 -18.55 -22.77 -22.33
C TYR A 124 -19.30 -21.72 -23.16
N LEU A 125 -19.07 -21.75 -24.47
CA LEU A 125 -19.89 -21.06 -25.44
C LEU A 125 -20.83 -22.10 -26.06
N ASP A 126 -22.12 -21.80 -26.05
CA ASP A 126 -23.14 -22.58 -26.74
C ASP A 126 -23.45 -21.93 -28.10
N MET A 127 -24.10 -22.64 -28.99
CA MET A 127 -24.50 -22.11 -30.29
C MET A 127 -25.96 -21.69 -30.26
N ASP A 128 -26.24 -20.43 -30.64
CA ASP A 128 -27.62 -19.98 -30.77
C ASP A 128 -28.35 -20.80 -31.85
N PRO A 129 -29.47 -21.49 -31.53
CA PRO A 129 -30.23 -22.23 -32.53
C PRO A 129 -30.86 -21.35 -33.61
N GLU A 130 -31.08 -20.05 -33.37
CA GLU A 130 -31.72 -19.16 -34.35
C GLU A 130 -30.72 -18.39 -35.23
N THR A 131 -29.65 -17.86 -34.64
CA THR A 131 -28.68 -17.02 -35.36
C THR A 131 -27.38 -17.72 -35.71
N GLY A 132 -27.11 -18.90 -35.12
CA GLY A 132 -25.83 -19.61 -35.26
C GLY A 132 -24.64 -18.88 -34.60
N MET A 133 -24.89 -17.79 -33.87
CA MET A 133 -23.86 -17.02 -33.19
C MET A 133 -23.52 -17.65 -31.81
N PRO A 134 -22.28 -17.53 -31.32
CA PRO A 134 -21.92 -18.04 -30.00
C PRO A 134 -22.64 -17.29 -28.87
N ILE A 135 -23.33 -18.01 -28.00
CA ILE A 135 -23.96 -17.50 -26.77
C ILE A 135 -23.16 -18.01 -25.56
N LYS A 136 -23.08 -17.21 -24.50
CA LYS A 136 -22.46 -17.64 -23.23
C LYS A 136 -23.33 -18.73 -22.58
N GLY A 137 -22.81 -19.95 -22.48
CA GLY A 137 -23.48 -21.10 -21.88
C GLY A 137 -22.84 -21.56 -20.56
N GLY A 138 -23.61 -22.27 -19.75
CA GLY A 138 -23.16 -22.88 -18.50
C GLY A 138 -23.19 -21.96 -17.28
N LYS A 139 -22.46 -22.34 -16.21
CA LYS A 139 -22.41 -21.57 -14.97
C LYS A 139 -21.61 -20.29 -15.19
N ILE A 140 -22.27 -19.14 -15.07
CA ILE A 140 -21.63 -17.83 -15.12
C ILE A 140 -21.13 -17.49 -13.71
N THR A 141 -19.81 -17.40 -13.57
CA THR A 141 -19.17 -16.97 -12.32
C THR A 141 -18.73 -15.51 -12.47
N LYS A 142 -19.14 -14.65 -11.53
CA LYS A 142 -18.69 -13.27 -11.44
C LYS A 142 -17.43 -13.21 -10.58
N ILE A 143 -16.34 -12.68 -11.14
CA ILE A 143 -15.03 -12.55 -10.49
C ILE A 143 -14.78 -11.05 -10.29
N LYS A 144 -14.49 -10.61 -9.07
CA LYS A 144 -14.10 -9.21 -8.77
C LYS A 144 -12.68 -8.93 -9.28
N GLY A 145 -12.36 -7.67 -9.54
CA GLY A 145 -11.02 -7.27 -9.96
C GLY A 145 -10.79 -7.52 -11.45
N LYS A 146 -11.59 -6.87 -12.30
CA LYS A 146 -11.37 -6.87 -13.76
C LYS A 146 -10.03 -6.21 -14.11
N ASN A 147 -9.78 -5.04 -13.53
CA ASN A 147 -8.62 -4.23 -13.84
C ASN A 147 -7.65 -4.22 -12.65
N PHE A 148 -6.36 -4.23 -12.96
CA PHE A 148 -5.30 -3.86 -12.03
C PHE A 148 -4.92 -2.41 -12.29
N VAL A 149 -5.03 -1.59 -11.24
CA VAL A 149 -4.91 -0.14 -11.31
C VAL A 149 -3.70 0.30 -10.52
N ILE A 150 -2.90 1.17 -11.14
CA ILE A 150 -1.76 1.85 -10.52
C ILE A 150 -2.11 3.32 -10.40
N GLU A 151 -2.10 3.84 -9.19
CA GLU A 151 -2.60 5.17 -8.86
C GLU A 151 -1.64 5.94 -7.95
N LYS A 152 -1.50 7.23 -8.20
CA LYS A 152 -0.83 8.15 -7.27
C LYS A 152 -1.88 8.73 -6.33
N THR A 153 -1.76 8.42 -5.05
CA THR A 153 -2.73 8.82 -4.02
C THR A 153 -2.38 10.15 -3.35
N CYS A 154 -1.16 10.67 -3.55
CA CYS A 154 -0.75 11.95 -3.00
C CYS A 154 -0.91 13.11 -4.00
N ASP A 155 -1.20 14.31 -3.51
CA ASP A 155 -1.27 15.54 -4.32
C ASP A 155 0.09 16.29 -4.42
N ARG A 156 1.15 15.73 -3.83
CA ARG A 156 2.49 16.35 -3.83
C ARG A 156 3.08 16.43 -5.24
N PRO A 157 3.76 17.53 -5.61
CA PRO A 157 4.40 17.64 -6.92
C PRO A 157 5.51 16.58 -7.06
N VAL A 158 5.65 16.07 -8.28
CA VAL A 158 6.65 15.04 -8.62
C VAL A 158 7.86 15.73 -9.22
N ASP A 159 9.00 15.59 -8.55
CA ASP A 159 10.30 16.03 -9.03
C ASP A 159 10.83 15.11 -10.15
N ASP A 160 11.80 15.54 -10.95
CA ASP A 160 12.31 14.75 -12.08
C ASP A 160 12.98 13.44 -11.63
N GLU A 161 13.72 13.47 -10.51
CA GLU A 161 14.28 12.28 -9.87
C GLU A 161 13.16 11.29 -9.48
N LEU A 162 12.11 11.81 -8.83
CA LEU A 162 10.98 11.02 -8.36
C LEU A 162 10.17 10.44 -9.53
N ARG A 163 10.08 11.16 -10.65
CA ARG A 163 9.49 10.65 -11.89
C ARG A 163 10.28 9.47 -12.47
N GLY A 164 11.61 9.51 -12.36
CA GLY A 164 12.48 8.38 -12.68
C GLY A 164 12.17 7.15 -11.82
N VAL A 165 12.11 7.35 -10.50
CA VAL A 165 11.78 6.28 -9.53
C VAL A 165 10.40 5.67 -9.81
N ILE A 166 9.37 6.51 -10.02
CA ILE A 166 8.01 6.05 -10.35
C ILE A 166 8.01 5.20 -11.62
N ARG A 167 8.71 5.65 -12.67
CA ARG A 167 8.78 4.91 -13.94
C ARG A 167 9.47 3.56 -13.75
N SER A 168 10.60 3.52 -13.04
CA SER A 168 11.31 2.27 -12.73
C SER A 168 10.46 1.32 -11.90
N LEU A 169 9.71 1.84 -10.92
CA LEU A 169 8.79 1.04 -10.11
C LEU A 169 7.64 0.47 -10.95
N CYS A 170 7.00 1.27 -11.80
CA CYS A 170 5.96 0.78 -12.71
C CYS A 170 6.50 -0.26 -13.70
N GLY A 171 7.74 -0.10 -14.17
CA GLY A 171 8.43 -1.08 -15.01
C GLY A 171 8.65 -2.41 -14.26
N GLY A 172 9.17 -2.36 -13.04
CA GLY A 172 9.37 -3.55 -12.22
C GLY A 172 8.06 -4.30 -11.91
N VAL A 173 6.97 -3.57 -11.65
CA VAL A 173 5.63 -4.17 -11.47
C VAL A 173 5.12 -4.80 -12.77
N ALA A 174 5.30 -4.12 -13.91
CA ALA A 174 4.90 -4.66 -15.21
C ALA A 174 5.67 -5.94 -15.57
N ASP A 175 6.97 -5.99 -15.26
CA ASP A 175 7.81 -7.18 -15.48
C ASP A 175 7.39 -8.32 -14.55
N ALA A 176 7.11 -8.02 -13.27
CA ALA A 176 6.59 -8.98 -12.30
C ALA A 176 5.25 -9.59 -12.74
N LEU A 177 4.33 -8.75 -13.22
CA LEU A 177 3.07 -9.19 -13.81
C LEU A 177 3.31 -10.05 -15.06
N GLY A 178 4.20 -9.63 -15.97
CA GLY A 178 4.58 -10.37 -17.17
C GLY A 178 5.08 -11.79 -16.88
N ARG A 179 5.92 -11.94 -15.85
CA ARG A 179 6.43 -13.25 -15.39
C ARG A 179 5.32 -14.11 -14.83
N PHE A 180 4.45 -13.54 -14.01
CA PHE A 180 3.28 -14.26 -13.49
C PHE A 180 2.36 -14.73 -14.62
N TYR A 181 2.12 -13.89 -15.63
CA TYR A 181 1.33 -14.29 -16.80
C TYR A 181 1.95 -15.45 -17.59
N SER A 182 3.28 -15.46 -17.71
CA SER A 182 3.99 -16.42 -18.54
C SER A 182 4.18 -17.76 -17.83
N PHE A 183 4.46 -17.75 -16.53
CA PHE A 183 4.92 -18.92 -15.78
C PHE A 183 4.10 -19.25 -14.53
N GLY A 184 3.10 -18.43 -14.20
CA GLY A 184 2.33 -18.57 -12.96
C GLY A 184 3.10 -18.18 -11.69
N SER A 185 4.30 -17.60 -11.83
CA SER A 185 5.04 -17.04 -10.71
C SER A 185 5.77 -15.75 -11.05
N VAL A 186 5.74 -14.79 -10.13
CA VAL A 186 6.50 -13.52 -10.21
C VAL A 186 8.02 -13.76 -10.18
N TRP A 187 8.45 -14.90 -9.62
CA TRP A 187 9.87 -15.26 -9.43
C TRP A 187 10.45 -16.10 -10.56
N SER A 188 9.65 -16.46 -11.56
CA SER A 188 10.16 -17.21 -12.69
C SER A 188 11.14 -16.34 -13.49
N GLU A 189 12.39 -16.77 -13.51
CA GLU A 189 13.40 -16.26 -14.45
C GLU A 189 13.25 -17.06 -15.75
N ASP A 190 13.30 -16.38 -16.91
CA ASP A 190 13.35 -17.04 -18.21
C ASP A 190 14.50 -18.07 -18.19
N ILE A 191 14.16 -19.36 -18.37
CA ILE A 191 15.13 -20.44 -18.61
C ILE A 191 15.67 -20.32 -20.03
#